data_AF-A0A5R9C763-F1
#
_entry.id   AF-A0A5R9C763-F1
#
_cell.length_a   1.000
_cell.length_b   1.000
_cell.length_c   1.000
_cell.angle_alpha   90.00
_cell.angle_beta   90.00
_cell.angle_gamma   90.00
#
_symmetry.space_group_name_H-M   'P 1'
#
loop_
_entity.id
_entity.type
_entity.pdbx_description
1 polymer ?
#
loop_
_entity_poly.entity_id
_entity_poly.type
_entity_poly.pdbx_seq_one_letter_code
_entity_poly.pdbx_strand_id
1 'polypeptide(L)' 'MKLVDFTQVEHIFIVCGKTDMRRQIDGLAATITEEYDMDIYADALFLFCG' A
#
# COMPACT_ATOMS: atom_id res chain seq x y z
N MET A 1 18.51 11.54 -5.36
CA MET A 1 17.28 10.96 -4.81
C MET A 1 16.11 11.67 -5.48
N LYS A 2 15.40 11.00 -6.40
CA LYS A 2 14.17 11.57 -6.98
C LYS A 2 13.09 11.45 -5.92
N LEU A 3 12.40 12.54 -5.60
CA LEU A 3 11.11 12.43 -4.94
C LEU A 3 10.15 11.72 -5.91
N VAL A 4 9.32 10.83 -5.37
CA VAL A 4 8.21 10.25 -6.13
C VAL A 4 7.20 11.38 -6.38
N ASP A 5 6.79 11.55 -7.64
CA ASP A 5 5.69 12.44 -8.00
C ASP A 5 4.39 11.66 -7.92
N PHE A 6 3.68 11.81 -6.81
CA PHE A 6 2.42 11.10 -6.57
C PHE A 6 1.29 11.53 -7.51
N THR A 7 1.44 12.60 -8.29
CA THR A 7 0.44 13.01 -9.30
C THR A 7 0.45 12.13 -10.55
N GLN A 8 1.49 11.32 -10.73
CA GLN A 8 1.69 10.46 -11.90
C GLN A 8 1.38 8.98 -11.62
N VAL A 9 1.01 8.62 -10.39
CA VAL A 9 0.71 7.22 -10.01
C VAL A 9 -0.62 6.78 -10.61
N GLU A 10 -0.65 5.62 -11.26
CA GLU A 10 -1.84 5.11 -11.95
C GLU A 10 -2.97 4.73 -10.97
N HIS A 11 -2.62 4.15 -9.82
CA HIS A 11 -3.59 3.68 -8.84
C HIS A 11 -3.29 4.16 -7.42
N ILE A 12 -4.31 4.68 -6.72
CA ILE A 12 -4.20 5.06 -5.31
C ILE A 12 -5.28 4.32 -4.53
N PHE A 13 -4.86 3.51 -3.56
CA PHE A 13 -5.71 2.72 -2.70
C PHE A 13 -5.64 3.22 -1.26
N ILE A 14 -6.80 3.39 -0.64
CA ILE A 14 -6.92 3.75 0.79
C ILE A 14 -7.40 2.50 1.53
N VAL A 15 -6.52 1.93 2.35
CA VAL A 15 -6.82 0.76 3.17
C VAL A 15 -7.45 1.25 4.47
N CYS A 16 -8.76 1.03 4.57
CA CYS A 16 -9.57 1.44 5.71
C CYS A 16 -9.73 0.30 6.72
N GLY A 17 -9.86 0.67 7.99
CA GLY A 17 -10.14 -0.27 9.08
C GLY A 17 -8.93 -0.50 9.97
N LYS A 18 -8.98 -1.55 10.80
CA LYS A 18 -7.94 -1.80 11.78
C LYS A 18 -6.71 -2.40 11.10
N THR A 19 -5.67 -1.60 10.95
CA THR A 19 -4.37 -2.04 10.42
C THR A 19 -3.36 -2.22 11.55
N ASP A 20 -2.70 -3.37 11.62
CA ASP A 20 -1.60 -3.57 12.56
C ASP A 20 -0.30 -2.98 12.01
N MET A 21 -0.06 -1.70 12.31
CA MET A 21 1.15 -0.98 11.90
C MET A 21 2.46 -1.56 12.47
N ARG A 22 2.41 -2.47 13.47
CA ARG A 22 3.59 -3.16 14.01
C ARG A 22 4.19 -4.16 13.01
N ARG A 23 3.43 -4.53 11.97
CA ARG A 23 3.86 -5.41 10.88
C ARG A 23 4.91 -4.78 9.95
N GLN A 24 5.15 -3.47 10.06
CA GLN A 24 6.09 -2.71 9.21
C GLN A 24 5.78 -2.84 7.70
N ILE A 25 6.69 -2.38 6.84
CA ILE A 25 6.47 -2.34 5.38
C ILE A 25 6.16 -3.73 4.82
N ASP A 26 7.00 -4.73 5.10
CA ASP A 26 6.84 -6.06 4.51
C ASP A 26 5.56 -6.75 4.97
N GLY A 27 5.20 -6.62 6.24
CA GLY A 27 3.98 -7.24 6.74
C GLY A 27 2.71 -6.49 6.32
N LEU A 28 2.78 -5.18 6.07
CA LEU A 28 1.70 -4.43 5.42
C LEU A 28 1.57 -4.81 3.94
N ALA A 29 2.67 -5.00 3.22
CA ALA A 29 2.67 -5.46 1.84
C ALA A 29 2.06 -6.88 1.71
N ALA A 30 2.41 -7.78 2.63
CA ALA A 30 1.80 -9.11 2.72
C ALA A 30 0.27 -9.03 2.92
N THR A 31 -0.23 -8.04 3.66
CA THR A 31 -1.68 -7.83 3.83
C THR A 31 -2.35 -7.52 2.48
N ILE A 32 -1.73 -6.70 1.64
CA ILE A 32 -2.24 -6.36 0.29
C ILE A 32 -2.31 -7.60 -0.60
N THR A 33 -1.26 -8.43 -0.60
CA THR A 33 -1.24 -9.64 -1.41
C THR A 33 -2.16 -10.73 -0.85
N GLU A 34 -2.17 -10.98 0.46
CA GLU A 34 -2.86 -12.12 1.08
C GLU A 34 -4.35 -11.87 1.35
N GLU A 35 -4.72 -10.65 1.78
CA GLU A 35 -6.10 -10.35 2.18
C GLU A 35 -6.90 -9.70 1.04
N TYR A 36 -6.25 -8.90 0.20
CA TYR A 36 -6.89 -8.17 -0.89
C TYR A 36 -6.65 -8.76 -2.28
N ASP A 37 -5.76 -9.76 -2.41
CA ASP A 37 -5.38 -10.40 -3.69
C ASP A 37 -4.90 -9.39 -4.75
N MET A 38 -4.11 -8.40 -4.31
CA MET A 38 -3.59 -7.32 -5.15
C MET A 38 -2.07 -7.41 -5.34
N ASP A 39 -1.61 -6.95 -6.50
CA ASP A 39 -0.18 -6.87 -6.81
C ASP A 39 0.46 -5.61 -6.21
N ILE A 40 1.40 -5.81 -5.30
CA ILE A 40 2.17 -4.75 -4.65
C ILE A 40 3.28 -4.16 -5.54
N TYR A 41 3.59 -4.81 -6.67
CA TYR A 41 4.60 -4.38 -7.63
C TYR A 41 4.01 -3.59 -8.81
N ALA A 42 2.68 -3.47 -8.88
CA ALA A 42 2.00 -2.58 -9.82
C ALA A 42 2.30 -1.10 -9.49
N ASP A 43 2.05 -0.18 -10.44
CA ASP A 43 2.16 1.26 -10.21
C ASP A 43 1.00 1.75 -9.32
N ALA A 44 1.13 1.47 -8.03
CA ALA A 44 0.09 1.66 -7.04
C ALA A 44 0.67 2.26 -5.75
N LEU A 45 -0.08 3.22 -5.17
CA LEU A 45 0.16 3.77 -3.85
C LEU A 45 -0.88 3.22 -2.87
N PHE A 46 -0.43 2.57 -1.80
CA PHE A 46 -1.28 2.08 -0.73
C PHE A 46 -1.15 2.97 0.51
N LEU A 47 -2.24 3.66 0.88
CA LEU A 47 -2.33 4.47 2.08
C LEU A 47 -3.09 3.69 3.15
N PHE A 48 -2.42 3.34 4.24
CA PHE A 48 -3.05 2.68 5.38
C PHE A 48 -3.54 3.73 6.38
N CYS A 49 -4.86 3.80 6.57
CA CYS A 49 -5.49 4.69 7.54
C CYS A 49 -6.24 3.87 8.60
N GLY A 50 -5.55 3.56 9.69
CA GLY A 50 -6.05 2.77 10.81
C GLY A 50 -5.43 3.21 12.12
#